data_AF-A0A8H4RH73-F1
#
_entry.id   AF-A0A8H4RH73-F1
#
_cell.length_a   1.000
_cell.length_b   1.000
_cell.length_c   1.000
_cell.angle_alpha   90.00
_cell.angle_beta   90.00
_cell.angle_gamma   90.00
#
_symmetry.space_group_name_H-M   'P 1'
#
loop_
_entity.id
_entity.type
_entity.pdbx_description
1 polymer ?
#
loop_
_entity_poly.entity_id
_entity_poly.type
_entity_poly.pdbx_seq_one_letter_code
_entity_poly.pdbx_strand_id
1 'polypeptide(L)'
;MANEGIGIEQGIMAKEPIIERVDDSVRLTYAMWPEEEALLAQIFDKGAILTKTAFISLLATKGALPRSSEGVEAGEIIYTSMVYLATLPFPHYPEGPDAQPPDGLSSNQLMRGLVWANTDRVKYIIEQNSDDERAESDYLRRIFQSLASVRSSENASDITRDSPDENKTYSSDPDSDSDEMYQDLLAVVHSTQVVRQYGGHLRVNLRRDRFRTICKSLRKEYKVPSLHEFVIPIQRFTALVRCLLLLQFEPIEPVVDLSRFDSAARSVCASFLQNPNDRVITWPTFEYAVRNIAPYLLDAYYRLLTQTFCGRSSPFGVLDAAEVPSSVSAPAGIALTLPLQCQLVTFLNNSIAFDLFTRIRHYSASNLPTPTALLSTMQAMPDEALVVLFGKMATGESCTFGLFSPTPKSDGLSIQIFKPSPSHDGFERCSIFQLAPVQDLYRGIVGKPGWIVDDKRVTFGQGGGVILDLKDNLAQAQVRHQISEGDEIESTYKANPFRGNWVIDFEIIEVEIWSDVV
;
A
#
# COMPACT_ATOMS: atom_id res chain seq x y z
N MET A 1 -22.24 50.04 -0.25
CA MET A 1 -21.22 49.01 -0.52
C MET A 1 -19.97 49.38 0.26
N ALA A 2 -19.88 48.90 1.51
CA ALA A 2 -18.71 49.07 2.35
C ALA A 2 -17.85 47.82 2.19
N ASN A 3 -16.58 48.02 1.83
CA ASN A 3 -15.53 47.01 1.93
C ASN A 3 -15.26 46.76 3.42
N GLU A 4 -15.93 45.79 4.03
CA GLU A 4 -15.44 45.21 5.28
C GLU A 4 -14.34 44.22 4.93
N GLY A 5 -13.11 44.75 4.89
CA GLY A 5 -11.91 43.96 4.85
C GLY A 5 -11.75 43.21 6.17
N ILE A 6 -12.22 41.97 6.21
CA ILE A 6 -11.66 40.97 7.13
C ILE A 6 -10.26 40.69 6.59
N GLY A 7 -9.30 41.50 7.05
CA GLY A 7 -7.91 41.40 6.69
C GLY A 7 -7.37 40.05 7.16
N ILE A 8 -6.94 39.22 6.22
CA ILE A 8 -5.98 38.16 6.52
C ILE A 8 -4.73 38.89 7.01
N GLU A 9 -4.49 38.93 8.33
CA GLU A 9 -3.30 39.55 8.89
C GLU A 9 -2.07 38.79 8.34
N GLN A 10 -1.28 39.43 7.48
CA GLN A 10 -0.20 38.79 6.72
C GLN A 10 0.83 38.06 7.61
N GLY A 11 1.00 38.48 8.87
CA GLY A 11 1.87 37.80 9.84
C GLY A 11 1.36 36.45 10.37
N ILE A 12 0.04 36.18 10.33
CA ILE A 12 -0.57 34.91 10.77
C ILE A 12 -0.37 33.79 9.71
N MET A 13 0.00 34.17 8.48
CA MET A 13 0.11 33.27 7.33
C MET A 13 1.55 32.95 6.94
N ALA A 14 2.51 33.19 7.84
CA ALA A 14 3.88 32.70 7.71
C ALA A 14 3.99 31.21 8.11
N LYS A 15 5.08 30.54 7.74
CA LYS A 15 5.34 29.12 8.01
C LYS A 15 5.20 28.75 9.47
N GLU A 16 5.88 29.44 10.38
CA GLU A 16 5.91 29.08 11.81
C GLU A 16 4.53 29.23 12.47
N PRO A 17 3.78 30.34 12.28
CA PRO A 17 2.41 30.45 12.77
C PRO A 17 1.43 29.44 12.17
N ILE A 18 1.61 29.01 10.92
CA ILE A 18 0.79 27.93 10.33
C ILE A 18 1.10 26.60 11.02
N ILE A 19 2.37 26.27 11.21
CA ILE A 19 2.79 25.05 11.89
C ILE A 19 2.31 25.02 13.35
N GLU A 20 2.40 26.14 14.07
CA GLU A 20 1.89 26.25 15.44
C GLU A 20 0.38 25.98 15.50
N ARG A 21 -0.40 26.49 14.53
CA ARG A 21 -1.84 26.21 14.46
C ARG A 21 -2.17 24.76 14.11
N VAL A 22 -1.33 24.10 13.31
CA VAL A 22 -1.43 22.65 13.08
C VAL A 22 -1.17 21.90 14.39
N ASP A 23 -0.13 22.27 15.14
CA ASP A 23 0.18 21.66 16.44
C ASP A 23 -0.91 21.86 17.48
N ASP A 24 -1.51 23.05 17.52
CA ASP A 24 -2.67 23.32 18.36
C ASP A 24 -3.87 22.48 17.92
N SER A 25 -4.10 22.34 16.61
CA SER A 25 -5.18 21.49 16.09
C SER A 25 -4.98 20.02 16.45
N VAL A 26 -3.73 19.51 16.38
CA VAL A 26 -3.40 18.14 16.81
C VAL A 26 -3.70 17.94 18.29
N ARG A 27 -3.30 18.88 19.16
CA ARG A 27 -3.44 18.79 20.62
C ARG A 27 -4.85 19.04 21.15
N LEU A 28 -5.59 19.94 20.51
CA LEU A 28 -6.91 20.38 20.98
C LEU A 28 -8.06 19.54 20.42
N THR A 29 -7.78 18.63 19.49
CA THR A 29 -8.77 17.74 18.87
C THR A 29 -8.55 16.30 19.29
N TYR A 30 -9.44 15.39 18.86
CA TYR A 30 -9.31 13.96 19.09
C TYR A 30 -8.31 13.28 18.14
N ALA A 31 -7.38 14.03 17.53
CA ALA A 31 -6.38 13.47 16.62
C ALA A 31 -5.37 12.55 17.32
N MET A 32 -5.13 12.77 18.61
CA MET A 32 -4.30 11.94 19.50
C MET A 32 -5.05 11.75 20.82
N TRP A 33 -4.96 10.55 21.41
CA TRP A 33 -5.59 10.29 22.69
C TRP A 33 -4.64 10.63 23.85
N PRO A 34 -5.15 11.06 25.03
CA PRO A 34 -4.30 11.42 26.17
C PRO A 34 -3.33 10.31 26.60
N GLU A 35 -3.72 9.04 26.47
CA GLU A 35 -2.86 7.89 26.76
C GLU A 35 -1.69 7.77 25.77
N GLU A 36 -1.95 8.02 24.49
CA GLU A 36 -0.92 8.04 23.45
C GLU A 36 0.03 9.22 23.63
N GLU A 37 -0.50 10.40 23.96
CA GLU A 37 0.31 11.58 24.30
C GLU A 37 1.19 11.31 25.52
N ALA A 38 0.67 10.65 26.55
CA ALA A 38 1.44 10.27 27.73
C ALA A 38 2.56 9.27 27.39
N LEU A 39 2.32 8.32 26.49
CA LEU A 39 3.35 7.39 26.00
C LEU A 39 4.42 8.11 25.18
N LEU A 40 4.03 9.04 24.31
CA LEU A 40 4.96 9.88 23.57
C LEU A 40 5.80 10.73 24.52
N ALA A 41 5.19 11.35 25.54
CA ALA A 41 5.90 12.17 26.52
C ALA A 41 6.98 11.39 27.27
N GLN A 42 6.81 10.07 27.49
CA GLN A 42 7.84 9.22 28.11
C GLN A 42 9.08 9.01 27.22
N ILE A 43 8.98 9.22 25.91
CA ILE A 43 10.10 9.10 24.98
C ILE A 43 10.99 10.35 25.05
N PHE A 44 10.44 11.50 25.42
CA PHE A 44 11.13 12.78 25.42
C PHE A 44 11.43 13.25 26.85
N ASP A 45 12.70 13.37 27.19
CA ASP A 45 13.10 14.23 28.31
C ASP A 45 12.79 15.70 27.98
N LYS A 46 12.66 16.58 28.99
CA LYS A 46 12.28 17.99 28.79
C LYS A 46 13.17 18.70 27.75
N GLY A 47 12.62 18.92 26.55
CA GLY A 47 13.31 19.59 25.43
C GLY A 47 14.23 18.69 24.60
N ALA A 48 14.19 17.37 24.81
CA ALA A 48 14.97 16.42 24.04
C ALA A 48 14.48 16.31 22.59
N ILE A 49 15.42 16.03 21.69
CA ILE A 49 15.16 15.69 20.29
C ILE A 49 15.32 14.18 20.12
N LEU A 50 14.43 13.56 19.36
CA LEU A 50 14.51 12.15 18.99
C LEU A 50 15.39 12.03 17.75
N THR A 51 16.65 11.67 17.94
CA THR A 51 17.61 11.46 16.85
C THR A 51 17.21 10.27 15.98
N LYS A 52 17.70 10.23 14.74
CA LYS A 52 17.52 9.09 13.83
C LYS A 52 17.87 7.75 14.48
N THR A 53 19.02 7.66 15.16
CA THR A 53 19.46 6.43 15.84
C THR A 53 18.54 6.03 16.97
N ALA A 54 18.07 6.99 17.78
CA ALA A 54 17.13 6.71 18.86
C ALA A 54 15.76 6.27 18.32
N PHE A 55 15.27 6.91 17.24
CA PHE A 55 14.05 6.52 16.54
C PHE A 55 14.12 5.07 16.04
N ILE A 56 15.18 4.70 15.32
CA ILE A 56 15.37 3.33 14.81
C ILE A 56 15.48 2.33 15.98
N SER A 57 16.16 2.71 17.06
CA SER A 57 16.24 1.87 18.26
C SER A 57 14.87 1.63 18.89
N LEU A 58 13.97 2.62 18.92
CA LEU A 58 12.60 2.46 19.38
C LEU A 58 11.81 1.52 18.48
N LEU A 59 11.90 1.68 17.15
CA LEU A 59 11.26 0.74 16.20
C LEU A 59 11.73 -0.70 16.45
N ALA A 60 13.03 -0.90 16.70
CA ALA A 60 13.60 -2.23 16.91
C ALA A 60 13.37 -2.82 18.31
N THR A 61 12.97 -2.01 19.30
CA THR A 61 12.72 -2.47 20.67
C THR A 61 11.25 -2.59 21.01
N LYS A 62 10.40 -1.73 20.42
CA LYS A 62 8.95 -1.68 20.69
C LYS A 62 8.10 -2.19 19.52
N GLY A 63 8.53 -1.97 18.28
CA GLY A 63 7.79 -2.33 17.07
C GLY A 63 8.31 -3.56 16.31
N ALA A 64 9.30 -4.26 16.88
CA ALA A 64 9.90 -5.47 16.31
C ALA A 64 10.63 -5.29 14.96
N LEU A 65 11.05 -4.08 14.60
CA LEU A 65 11.93 -3.87 13.45
C LEU A 65 13.23 -4.71 13.60
N PRO A 66 13.67 -5.47 12.58
CA PRO A 66 14.90 -6.24 12.65
C PRO A 66 16.12 -5.37 12.96
N ARG A 67 17.07 -5.90 13.73
CA ARG A 67 18.31 -5.20 14.11
C ARG A 67 19.47 -5.42 13.14
N SER A 68 19.25 -6.16 12.05
CA SER A 68 20.27 -6.36 11.01
C SER A 68 20.54 -5.07 10.24
N SER A 69 21.58 -5.06 9.40
CA SER A 69 21.89 -3.93 8.52
C SER A 69 20.72 -3.50 7.64
N GLU A 70 19.99 -4.48 7.10
CA GLU A 70 18.81 -4.27 6.25
C GLU A 70 17.63 -3.69 7.06
N GLY A 71 17.46 -4.14 8.31
CA GLY A 71 16.46 -3.59 9.21
C GLY A 71 16.78 -2.13 9.60
N VAL A 72 18.06 -1.82 9.83
CA VAL A 72 18.52 -0.44 10.05
C VAL A 72 18.23 0.42 8.82
N GLU A 73 18.56 -0.05 7.61
CA GLU A 73 18.28 0.64 6.35
C GLU A 73 16.78 0.97 6.20
N ALA A 74 15.89 0.00 6.43
CA ALA A 74 14.45 0.24 6.44
C ALA A 74 14.03 1.26 7.51
N GLY A 75 14.63 1.20 8.70
CA GLY A 75 14.44 2.20 9.75
C GLY A 75 14.84 3.62 9.33
N GLU A 76 15.90 3.78 8.54
CA GLU A 76 16.30 5.08 7.99
C GLU A 76 15.29 5.62 6.99
N ILE A 77 14.69 4.74 6.17
CA ILE A 77 13.64 5.10 5.22
C ILE A 77 12.40 5.58 5.98
N ILE A 78 11.98 4.83 7.01
CA ILE A 78 10.83 5.18 7.85
C ILE A 78 11.06 6.49 8.60
N TYR A 79 12.27 6.70 9.16
CA TYR A 79 12.62 7.97 9.81
C TYR A 79 12.52 9.15 8.83
N THR A 80 13.06 8.98 7.61
CA THR A 80 12.99 10.01 6.57
C THR A 80 11.54 10.36 6.21
N SER A 81 10.70 9.33 6.05
CA SER A 81 9.26 9.47 5.83
C SER A 81 8.57 10.20 6.98
N MET A 82 8.94 9.90 8.23
CA MET A 82 8.40 10.59 9.40
C MET A 82 8.83 12.06 9.46
N VAL A 83 10.09 12.39 9.11
CA VAL A 83 10.57 13.78 9.00
C VAL A 83 9.77 14.56 7.95
N TYR A 84 9.50 13.95 6.80
CA TYR A 84 8.64 14.53 5.78
C TYR A 84 7.25 14.83 6.32
N LEU A 85 6.56 13.83 6.88
CA LEU A 85 5.20 13.99 7.41
C LEU A 85 5.16 15.01 8.55
N ALA A 86 6.17 15.00 9.42
CA ALA A 86 6.33 15.95 10.51
C ALA A 86 6.55 17.39 10.04
N THR A 87 6.79 17.68 8.77
CA THR A 87 7.00 19.06 8.27
C THR A 87 5.84 19.59 7.41
N LEU A 88 4.81 18.77 7.19
CA LEU A 88 3.61 19.22 6.47
C LEU A 88 2.93 20.41 7.19
N PRO A 89 2.41 21.41 6.44
CA PRO A 89 2.28 21.44 4.97
C PRO A 89 3.48 22.02 4.22
N PHE A 90 4.61 22.28 4.89
CA PHE A 90 5.85 22.81 4.30
C PHE A 90 6.95 21.75 4.33
N PRO A 91 6.82 20.71 3.49
CA PRO A 91 7.63 19.52 3.57
C PRO A 91 9.12 19.81 3.39
N HIS A 92 9.92 19.14 4.20
CA HIS A 92 11.36 19.12 4.11
C HIS A 92 11.82 17.97 3.19
N TYR A 93 12.76 18.26 2.30
CA TYR A 93 13.37 17.27 1.40
C TYR A 93 14.90 17.40 1.45
N PRO A 94 15.65 16.28 1.35
CA PRO A 94 17.11 16.32 1.33
C PRO A 94 17.70 17.20 0.21
N GLU A 95 16.98 17.36 -0.90
CA GLU A 95 17.38 18.16 -2.07
C GLU A 95 16.69 19.55 -2.10
N GLY A 96 15.94 19.90 -1.05
CA GLY A 96 15.18 21.14 -0.94
C GLY A 96 16.00 22.36 -0.53
N PRO A 97 15.37 23.56 -0.46
CA PRO A 97 16.03 24.79 0.00
C PRO A 97 16.55 24.69 1.44
N ASP A 98 15.89 23.88 2.26
CA ASP A 98 16.29 23.54 3.62
C ASP A 98 17.02 22.18 3.63
N ALA A 99 18.01 21.92 2.76
CA ALA A 99 18.61 20.58 2.55
C ALA A 99 19.25 19.90 3.79
N GLN A 100 19.45 20.62 4.90
CA GLN A 100 20.02 20.03 6.11
C GLN A 100 18.93 19.28 6.90
N PRO A 101 18.99 17.94 6.98
CA PRO A 101 18.03 17.18 7.75
C PRO A 101 18.03 17.68 9.21
N PRO A 102 16.86 17.79 9.85
CA PRO A 102 16.81 18.20 11.24
C PRO A 102 17.61 17.20 12.09
N ASP A 103 18.31 17.72 13.11
CA ASP A 103 19.13 16.92 14.04
C ASP A 103 18.32 15.80 14.76
N GLY A 104 16.99 15.95 14.78
CA GLY A 104 16.04 14.98 15.29
C GLY A 104 14.61 15.49 15.13
N LEU A 105 13.66 14.69 15.62
CA LEU A 105 12.25 15.09 15.74
C LEU A 105 11.98 15.58 17.16
N SER A 106 11.35 16.73 17.32
CA SER A 106 10.75 17.12 18.60
C SER A 106 9.48 16.31 18.89
N SER A 107 8.97 16.39 20.12
CA SER A 107 7.71 15.74 20.49
C SER A 107 6.54 16.19 19.60
N ASN A 108 6.39 17.50 19.37
CA ASN A 108 5.35 18.03 18.47
C ASN A 108 5.53 17.56 17.03
N GLN A 109 6.78 17.52 16.52
CA GLN A 109 7.06 17.04 15.18
C GLN A 109 6.68 15.57 15.00
N LEU A 110 7.06 14.71 15.95
CA LEU A 110 6.70 13.30 15.91
C LEU A 110 5.18 13.11 15.99
N MET A 111 4.51 13.80 16.91
CA MET A 111 3.06 13.71 17.07
C MET A 111 2.32 14.14 15.80
N ARG A 112 2.72 15.26 15.20
CA ARG A 112 2.18 15.73 13.92
C ARG A 112 2.42 14.72 12.81
N GLY A 113 3.62 14.16 12.70
CA GLY A 113 3.95 13.14 11.71
C GLY A 113 3.10 11.87 11.86
N LEU A 114 2.86 11.40 13.09
CA LEU A 114 1.99 10.24 13.37
C LEU A 114 0.54 10.50 12.99
N VAL A 115 0.03 11.71 13.23
CA VAL A 115 -1.32 12.08 12.80
C VAL A 115 -1.42 12.08 11.27
N TRP A 116 -0.44 12.64 10.56
CA TRP A 116 -0.44 12.61 9.09
C TRP A 116 -0.29 11.20 8.51
N ALA A 117 0.39 10.30 9.23
CA ALA A 117 0.57 8.91 8.84
C ALA A 117 -0.70 8.05 8.97
N ASN A 118 -1.78 8.54 9.60
CA ASN A 118 -3.01 7.78 9.82
C ASN A 118 -4.25 8.53 9.30
N THR A 119 -4.97 7.93 8.34
CA THR A 119 -6.19 8.48 7.73
C THR A 119 -7.23 8.94 8.73
N ASP A 120 -7.49 8.12 9.75
CA ASP A 120 -8.53 8.37 10.73
C ASP A 120 -8.23 9.54 11.65
N ARG A 121 -6.97 9.98 11.72
CA ARG A 121 -6.54 11.11 12.55
C ARG A 121 -6.61 12.42 11.79
N VAL A 122 -6.32 12.41 10.49
CA VAL A 122 -6.27 13.63 9.65
C VAL A 122 -7.62 14.35 9.58
N LYS A 123 -8.74 13.62 9.63
CA LYS A 123 -10.10 14.20 9.61
C LYS A 123 -10.40 15.16 10.76
N TYR A 124 -9.59 15.13 11.83
CA TYR A 124 -9.70 16.06 12.95
C TYR A 124 -8.89 17.35 12.77
N ILE A 125 -7.92 17.37 11.84
CA ILE A 125 -7.11 18.56 11.54
C ILE A 125 -7.71 19.34 10.36
N ILE A 126 -8.15 18.63 9.31
CA ILE A 126 -8.68 19.24 8.10
C ILE A 126 -10.20 19.09 8.12
N GLU A 127 -10.93 20.22 8.03
CA GLU A 127 -12.40 20.18 7.95
C GLU A 127 -12.82 19.45 6.67
N GLN A 128 -13.50 18.30 6.83
CA GLN A 128 -14.16 17.60 5.72
C GLN A 128 -15.48 18.32 5.45
N ASN A 129 -15.56 19.08 4.35
CA ASN A 129 -16.84 19.54 3.84
C ASN A 129 -17.52 18.38 3.10
N SER A 130 -18.85 18.38 3.02
CA SER A 130 -19.63 17.36 2.30
C SER A 130 -19.28 17.24 0.81
N ASP A 131 -18.63 18.26 0.24
CA ASP A 131 -18.18 18.29 -1.16
C ASP A 131 -16.69 17.93 -1.32
N ASP A 132 -15.98 17.69 -0.21
CA ASP A 132 -14.52 17.56 -0.10
C ASP A 132 -14.17 16.36 0.81
N GLU A 133 -14.97 15.28 0.73
CA GLU A 133 -14.63 14.00 1.35
C GLU A 133 -13.31 13.52 0.74
N ARG A 134 -12.22 13.77 1.45
CA ARG A 134 -10.89 13.33 1.05
C ARG A 134 -10.89 11.82 0.91
N ALA A 135 -10.75 11.37 -0.34
CA ALA A 135 -10.66 9.96 -0.65
C ALA A 135 -9.40 9.34 -0.05
N GLU A 136 -9.43 8.03 0.18
CA GLU A 136 -8.27 7.19 0.50
C GLU A 136 -7.04 7.48 -0.41
N SER A 137 -7.25 8.02 -1.62
CA SER A 137 -6.20 8.44 -2.55
C SER A 137 -5.29 9.54 -1.96
N ASP A 138 -5.85 10.52 -1.24
CA ASP A 138 -5.05 11.59 -0.61
C ASP A 138 -4.09 11.06 0.43
N TYR A 139 -4.49 9.99 1.11
CA TYR A 139 -3.66 9.36 2.10
C TYR A 139 -2.50 8.59 1.49
N LEU A 140 -2.81 7.73 0.52
CA LEU A 140 -1.78 7.01 -0.24
C LEU A 140 -0.79 8.00 -0.87
N ARG A 141 -1.28 9.16 -1.32
CA ARG A 141 -0.46 10.24 -1.88
C ARG A 141 0.52 10.82 -0.87
N ARG A 142 0.10 11.08 0.37
CA ARG A 142 1.02 11.51 1.44
C ARG A 142 2.08 10.47 1.77
N ILE A 143 1.71 9.19 1.81
CA ILE A 143 2.67 8.11 2.06
C ILE A 143 3.67 8.01 0.90
N PHE A 144 3.20 8.03 -0.34
CA PHE A 144 4.05 8.08 -1.53
C PHE A 144 5.06 9.23 -1.45
N GLN A 145 4.59 10.45 -1.18
CA GLN A 145 5.45 11.64 -1.07
C GLN A 145 6.48 11.49 0.05
N SER A 146 6.10 10.92 1.20
CA SER A 146 7.01 10.70 2.32
C SER A 146 8.12 9.68 2.02
N LEU A 147 7.87 8.75 1.10
CA LEU A 147 8.84 7.73 0.68
C LEU A 147 9.68 8.18 -0.53
N ALA A 148 9.24 9.23 -1.22
CA ALA A 148 9.82 9.71 -2.46
C ALA A 148 10.98 10.69 -2.25
N SER A 149 11.80 10.81 -3.30
CA SER A 149 12.72 11.93 -3.52
C SER A 149 12.17 12.82 -4.63
N VAL A 150 12.58 14.08 -4.65
CA VAL A 150 12.24 15.02 -5.74
C VAL A 150 13.20 14.77 -6.91
N ARG A 151 12.70 14.74 -8.15
CA ARG A 151 13.55 14.64 -9.34
C ARG A 151 14.34 15.93 -9.56
N SER A 152 15.62 15.80 -9.91
CA SER A 152 16.33 16.90 -10.59
C SER A 152 15.71 17.13 -11.98
N SER A 153 15.52 18.40 -12.34
CA SER A 153 14.80 18.86 -13.54
C SER A 153 15.38 18.36 -14.88
N GLU A 154 16.56 17.76 -14.89
CA GLU A 154 17.25 17.31 -16.10
C GLU A 154 16.66 16.02 -16.73
N ASN A 155 15.81 15.26 -16.01
CA ASN A 155 15.31 13.95 -16.45
C ASN A 155 13.77 13.84 -16.53
N ALA A 156 13.05 14.98 -16.57
CA ALA A 156 11.60 15.01 -16.37
C ALA A 156 10.75 14.63 -17.61
N SER A 157 11.31 14.60 -18.82
CA SER A 157 10.53 14.52 -20.07
C SER A 157 10.08 13.13 -20.53
N ASP A 158 10.63 12.04 -19.98
CA ASP A 158 10.54 10.72 -20.64
C ASP A 158 9.50 9.76 -20.06
N ILE A 159 8.83 10.09 -18.95
CA ILE A 159 8.02 9.10 -18.20
C ILE A 159 6.51 9.44 -18.13
N THR A 160 6.06 10.59 -18.64
CA THR A 160 4.66 11.04 -18.46
C THR A 160 3.70 10.78 -19.63
N ARG A 161 4.07 9.97 -20.65
CA ARG A 161 3.23 9.88 -21.86
C ARG A 161 2.16 8.80 -21.90
N ASP A 162 2.28 7.69 -21.16
CA ASP A 162 1.37 6.55 -21.36
C ASP A 162 0.71 6.11 -20.04
N SER A 163 -0.04 6.99 -19.38
CA SER A 163 -1.01 6.53 -18.38
C SER A 163 -2.29 6.09 -19.11
N PRO A 164 -2.83 4.89 -18.85
CA PRO A 164 -4.06 4.40 -19.48
C PRO A 164 -5.32 5.19 -19.03
N ASP A 165 -5.20 6.12 -18.09
CA ASP A 165 -6.27 6.99 -17.61
C ASP A 165 -6.34 8.28 -18.46
N GLU A 166 -6.59 8.15 -19.78
CA GLU A 166 -6.60 9.26 -20.76
C GLU A 166 -7.63 10.37 -20.44
N ASN A 167 -8.54 10.15 -19.49
CA ASN A 167 -9.61 11.10 -19.13
C ASN A 167 -9.28 12.03 -17.96
N LYS A 168 -8.14 11.86 -17.27
CA LYS A 168 -7.69 12.85 -16.28
C LYS A 168 -6.62 13.71 -16.91
N THR A 169 -7.02 14.88 -17.38
CA THR A 169 -6.09 15.93 -17.81
C THR A 169 -5.34 16.43 -16.58
N TYR A 170 -4.28 15.73 -16.17
CA TYR A 170 -3.39 16.21 -15.12
C TYR A 170 -2.69 17.44 -15.66
N SER A 171 -3.00 18.59 -15.08
CA SER A 171 -2.36 19.84 -15.44
C SER A 171 -0.89 19.77 -15.00
N SER A 172 0.02 19.69 -15.97
CA SER A 172 1.46 19.82 -15.73
C SER A 172 1.88 21.26 -15.36
N ASP A 173 0.93 22.19 -15.26
CA ASP A 173 1.18 23.55 -14.81
C ASP A 173 1.23 23.59 -13.26
N PRO A 174 2.41 23.81 -12.66
CA PRO A 174 2.56 23.90 -11.22
C PRO A 174 1.83 25.12 -10.62
N ASP A 175 1.39 26.08 -11.42
CA ASP A 175 0.56 27.21 -10.97
C ASP A 175 -0.95 26.94 -11.10
N SER A 176 -1.32 25.76 -11.60
CA SER A 176 -2.72 25.36 -11.75
C SER A 176 -3.39 25.17 -10.40
N ASP A 177 -4.63 25.65 -10.30
CA ASP A 177 -5.48 25.42 -9.14
C ASP A 177 -5.91 23.94 -9.02
N SER A 178 -5.50 23.07 -9.93
CA SER A 178 -5.76 21.62 -9.91
C SER A 178 -4.61 20.80 -9.33
N ASP A 179 -3.44 21.38 -9.06
CA ASP A 179 -2.31 20.64 -8.50
C ASP A 179 -2.58 20.20 -7.05
N GLU A 180 -2.37 18.91 -6.78
CA GLU A 180 -2.75 18.26 -5.53
C GLU A 180 -1.95 18.77 -4.32
N MET A 181 -0.67 19.14 -4.53
CA MET A 181 0.18 19.70 -3.48
C MET A 181 -0.29 21.08 -3.04
N TYR A 182 -0.71 21.90 -4.00
CA TYR A 182 -1.36 23.17 -3.71
C TYR A 182 -2.70 22.98 -2.99
N GLN A 183 -3.51 22.00 -3.41
CA GLN A 183 -4.79 21.70 -2.76
C GLN A 183 -4.62 21.28 -1.29
N ASP A 184 -3.56 20.52 -0.96
CA ASP A 184 -3.21 20.18 0.41
C ASP A 184 -2.81 21.39 1.25
N LEU A 185 -1.92 22.23 0.73
CA LEU A 185 -1.52 23.47 1.41
C LEU A 185 -2.74 24.36 1.66
N LEU A 186 -3.60 24.52 0.66
CA LEU A 186 -4.83 25.30 0.75
C LEU A 186 -5.78 24.75 1.81
N ALA A 187 -5.96 23.43 1.88
CA ALA A 187 -6.82 22.79 2.87
C ALA A 187 -6.29 22.99 4.30
N VAL A 188 -4.98 22.86 4.53
CA VAL A 188 -4.39 23.08 5.86
C VAL A 188 -4.50 24.55 6.28
N VAL A 189 -4.15 25.50 5.40
CA VAL A 189 -4.21 26.93 5.69
C VAL A 189 -5.65 27.38 5.99
N HIS A 190 -6.62 26.85 5.23
CA HIS A 190 -8.04 27.11 5.44
C HIS A 190 -8.57 26.47 6.73
N SER A 191 -8.25 25.20 7.01
CA SER A 191 -8.80 24.47 8.16
C SER A 191 -8.24 24.94 9.50
N THR A 192 -6.97 25.37 9.52
CA THR A 192 -6.29 25.81 10.75
C THR A 192 -6.44 27.31 11.02
N GLN A 193 -7.30 28.01 10.29
CA GLN A 193 -7.51 29.45 10.48
C GLN A 193 -8.08 29.77 11.86
N VAL A 194 -7.56 30.83 12.50
CA VAL A 194 -8.10 31.32 13.78
C VAL A 194 -9.47 31.96 13.50
N VAL A 195 -10.55 31.24 13.79
CA VAL A 195 -11.90 31.81 13.75
C VAL A 195 -12.05 32.75 14.94
N ARG A 196 -11.80 34.05 14.76
CA ARG A 196 -12.14 35.05 15.77
C ARG A 196 -13.66 35.05 15.94
N GLN A 197 -14.14 34.57 17.10
CA GLN A 197 -15.52 34.73 17.52
C GLN A 197 -15.78 36.23 17.79
N TYR A 198 -16.23 36.96 16.77
CA TYR A 198 -16.76 38.29 16.98
C TYR A 198 -18.22 38.19 17.43
N GLY A 199 -18.45 38.44 18.73
CA GLY A 199 -19.76 38.84 19.23
C GLY A 199 -20.89 37.81 19.17
N GLY A 200 -20.65 36.56 19.55
CA GLY A 200 -21.72 35.58 19.85
C GLY A 200 -22.57 35.12 18.65
N HIS A 201 -22.29 35.56 17.43
CA HIS A 201 -23.01 35.16 16.23
C HIS A 201 -22.05 34.56 15.19
N LEU A 202 -22.27 33.26 14.91
CA LEU A 202 -21.85 32.46 13.76
C LEU A 202 -20.37 32.53 13.35
N ARG A 203 -19.72 31.35 13.34
CA ARG A 203 -18.46 31.10 12.63
C ARG A 203 -18.53 31.78 11.26
N VAL A 204 -17.78 32.87 11.03
CA VAL A 204 -17.62 33.41 9.68
C VAL A 204 -16.75 32.39 8.95
N ASN A 205 -17.38 31.44 8.28
CA ASN A 205 -16.69 30.45 7.48
C ASN A 205 -16.13 31.19 6.25
N LEU A 206 -14.88 31.64 6.35
CA LEU A 206 -14.20 32.31 5.24
C LEU A 206 -14.09 31.30 4.10
N ARG A 207 -14.62 31.67 2.93
CA ARG A 207 -14.58 30.82 1.73
C ARG A 207 -13.12 30.42 1.44
N ARG A 208 -12.89 29.12 1.22
CA ARG A 208 -11.60 28.51 0.87
C ARG A 208 -10.85 29.29 -0.23
N ASP A 209 -11.59 29.81 -1.21
CA ASP A 209 -11.03 30.62 -2.32
C ASP A 209 -10.27 31.88 -1.91
N ARG A 210 -10.54 32.44 -0.72
CA ARG A 210 -9.82 33.64 -0.24
C ARG A 210 -8.35 33.37 0.08
N PHE A 211 -7.98 32.11 0.26
CA PHE A 211 -6.61 31.71 0.60
C PHE A 211 -5.75 31.39 -0.64
N ARG A 212 -6.35 31.30 -1.84
CA ARG A 212 -5.65 30.90 -3.08
C ARG A 212 -4.36 31.71 -3.32
N THR A 213 -4.46 33.04 -3.30
CA THR A 213 -3.32 33.93 -3.55
C THR A 213 -2.19 33.73 -2.54
N ILE A 214 -2.53 33.54 -1.27
CA ILE A 214 -1.53 33.34 -0.21
C ILE A 214 -0.87 31.97 -0.35
N CYS A 215 -1.64 30.92 -0.63
CA CYS A 215 -1.10 29.56 -0.83
C CYS A 215 -0.19 29.49 -2.06
N LYS A 216 -0.50 30.21 -3.15
CA LYS A 216 0.42 30.34 -4.30
C LYS A 216 1.73 31.03 -3.92
N SER A 217 1.66 32.10 -3.12
CA SER A 217 2.86 32.78 -2.62
C SER A 217 3.70 31.85 -1.75
N LEU A 218 3.08 31.16 -0.78
CA LEU A 218 3.74 30.24 0.13
C LEU A 218 4.36 29.05 -0.61
N ARG A 219 3.66 28.48 -1.59
CA ARG A 219 4.18 27.43 -2.46
C ARG A 219 5.49 27.85 -3.13
N LYS A 220 5.51 29.05 -3.71
CA LYS A 220 6.68 29.60 -4.40
C LYS A 220 7.82 29.91 -3.42
N GLU A 221 7.49 30.49 -2.27
CA GLU A 221 8.46 30.84 -1.22
C GLU A 221 9.17 29.60 -0.67
N TYR A 222 8.41 28.55 -0.34
CA TYR A 222 8.93 27.32 0.24
C TYR A 222 9.21 26.22 -0.81
N LYS A 223 9.14 26.56 -2.10
CA LYS A 223 9.42 25.67 -3.24
C LYS A 223 8.75 24.30 -3.11
N VAL A 224 7.46 24.28 -2.80
CA VAL A 224 6.71 23.02 -2.67
C VAL A 224 6.59 22.36 -4.06
N PRO A 225 7.19 21.18 -4.28
CA PRO A 225 7.22 20.52 -5.59
C PRO A 225 5.81 20.14 -6.07
N SER A 226 5.65 19.92 -7.38
CA SER A 226 4.45 19.24 -7.88
C SER A 226 4.48 17.73 -7.57
N LEU A 227 3.31 17.10 -7.53
CA LEU A 227 3.20 15.65 -7.31
C LEU A 227 4.02 14.83 -8.31
N HIS A 228 4.07 15.26 -9.57
CA HIS A 228 4.76 14.56 -10.66
C HIS A 228 6.30 14.64 -10.59
N GLU A 229 6.83 15.52 -9.73
CA GLU A 229 8.26 15.61 -9.48
C GLU A 229 8.73 14.52 -8.49
N PHE A 230 7.82 13.89 -7.75
CA PHE A 230 8.14 12.83 -6.81
C PHE A 230 8.35 11.49 -7.49
N VAL A 231 9.41 10.81 -7.07
CA VAL A 231 9.66 9.41 -7.40
C VAL A 231 10.26 8.64 -6.24
N ILE A 232 9.93 7.36 -6.14
CA ILE A 232 10.59 6.46 -5.19
C ILE A 232 11.60 5.60 -5.95
N PRO A 233 12.91 5.70 -5.65
CA PRO A 233 13.90 4.78 -6.21
C PRO A 233 13.56 3.32 -5.85
N ILE A 234 13.51 2.44 -6.86
CA ILE A 234 13.04 1.06 -6.67
C ILE A 234 13.88 0.27 -5.66
N GLN A 235 15.19 0.52 -5.61
CA GLN A 235 16.11 -0.15 -4.69
C GLN A 235 15.78 0.21 -3.23
N ARG A 236 15.55 1.49 -2.96
CA ARG A 236 15.13 1.99 -1.64
C ARG A 236 13.79 1.39 -1.25
N PHE A 237 12.82 1.37 -2.17
CA PHE A 237 11.52 0.76 -1.90
C PHE A 237 11.64 -0.76 -1.62
N THR A 238 12.49 -1.46 -2.34
CA THR A 238 12.75 -2.90 -2.14
C THR A 238 13.32 -3.19 -0.75
N ALA A 239 14.23 -2.37 -0.25
CA ALA A 239 14.77 -2.49 1.11
C ALA A 239 13.66 -2.35 2.17
N LEU A 240 12.76 -1.38 2.00
CA LEU A 240 11.60 -1.22 2.87
C LEU A 240 10.64 -2.41 2.77
N VAL A 241 10.22 -2.79 1.57
CA VAL A 241 9.25 -3.88 1.33
C VAL A 241 9.75 -5.20 1.89
N ARG A 242 11.06 -5.49 1.80
CA ARG A 242 11.66 -6.69 2.41
C ARG A 242 11.35 -6.78 3.91
N CYS A 243 11.47 -5.66 4.63
CA CYS A 243 11.13 -5.60 6.05
C CYS A 243 9.62 -5.63 6.29
N LEU A 244 8.82 -4.93 5.47
CA LEU A 244 7.37 -4.94 5.60
C LEU A 244 6.77 -6.34 5.40
N LEU A 245 7.31 -7.13 4.47
CA LEU A 245 6.90 -8.53 4.28
C LEU A 245 7.15 -9.39 5.53
N LEU A 246 8.34 -9.29 6.12
CA LEU A 246 8.63 -9.99 7.37
C LEU A 246 7.66 -9.58 8.49
N LEU A 247 7.35 -8.28 8.55
CA LEU A 247 6.48 -7.69 9.55
C LEU A 247 5.00 -8.03 9.37
N GLN A 248 4.59 -8.75 8.31
CA GLN A 248 3.18 -9.10 8.08
C GLN A 248 2.59 -10.02 9.16
N PHE A 249 3.41 -10.88 9.77
CA PHE A 249 2.98 -11.80 10.82
C PHE A 249 3.54 -11.43 12.21
N GLU A 250 2.78 -11.76 13.27
CA GLU A 250 3.27 -11.76 14.65
C GLU A 250 3.10 -13.14 15.32
N PRO A 251 4.00 -13.54 16.25
CA PRO A 251 5.26 -12.88 16.59
C PRO A 251 6.35 -13.11 15.54
N ILE A 252 7.26 -12.16 15.38
CA ILE A 252 8.42 -12.31 14.49
C ILE A 252 9.44 -13.23 15.17
N GLU A 253 9.95 -14.23 14.44
CA GLU A 253 11.06 -15.05 14.94
C GLU A 253 12.29 -14.17 15.25
N PRO A 254 12.99 -14.39 16.38
CA PRO A 254 14.03 -13.48 16.86
C PRO A 254 15.29 -13.40 15.97
N VAL A 255 15.46 -14.32 15.02
CA VAL A 255 16.63 -14.38 14.11
C VAL A 255 16.17 -14.80 12.71
N VAL A 256 15.40 -13.95 12.02
CA VAL A 256 15.08 -14.16 10.60
C VAL A 256 16.13 -13.51 9.71
N ASP A 257 16.70 -14.29 8.81
CA ASP A 257 17.52 -13.79 7.72
C ASP A 257 16.64 -13.11 6.66
N LEU A 258 16.73 -11.78 6.61
CA LEU A 258 15.97 -10.95 5.67
C LEU A 258 16.31 -11.26 4.19
N SER A 259 17.48 -11.82 3.88
CA SER A 259 17.85 -12.18 2.50
C SER A 259 16.90 -13.23 1.89
N ARG A 260 16.26 -14.05 2.73
CA ARG A 260 15.23 -15.02 2.31
C ARG A 260 14.03 -14.35 1.63
N PHE A 261 13.80 -13.06 1.91
CA PHE A 261 12.70 -12.28 1.33
C PHE A 261 13.08 -11.57 0.03
N ASP A 262 14.33 -11.66 -0.45
CA ASP A 262 14.80 -10.90 -1.61
C ASP A 262 13.98 -11.12 -2.88
N SER A 263 13.60 -12.36 -3.16
CA SER A 263 12.81 -12.68 -4.35
C SER A 263 11.37 -12.18 -4.23
N ALA A 264 10.77 -12.34 -3.04
CA ALA A 264 9.42 -11.89 -2.75
C ALA A 264 9.32 -10.35 -2.80
N ALA A 265 10.26 -9.65 -2.14
CA ALA A 265 10.32 -8.19 -2.15
C ALA A 265 10.53 -7.64 -3.56
N ARG A 266 11.42 -8.24 -4.36
CA ARG A 266 11.59 -7.85 -5.78
C ARG A 266 10.31 -8.06 -6.58
N SER A 267 9.60 -9.16 -6.36
CA SER A 267 8.36 -9.45 -7.09
C SER A 267 7.24 -8.46 -6.72
N VAL A 268 7.09 -8.14 -5.43
CA VAL A 268 6.18 -7.08 -4.96
C VAL A 268 6.56 -5.74 -5.59
N CYS A 269 7.81 -5.31 -5.48
CA CYS A 269 8.25 -4.02 -5.99
C CYS A 269 8.15 -3.90 -7.50
N ALA A 270 8.32 -5.00 -8.25
CA ALA A 270 8.12 -4.99 -9.70
C ALA A 270 6.67 -4.65 -10.10
N SER A 271 5.69 -4.88 -9.22
CA SER A 271 4.28 -4.48 -9.47
C SER A 271 4.06 -2.96 -9.43
N PHE A 272 5.00 -2.21 -8.87
CA PHE A 272 4.99 -0.75 -8.78
C PHE A 272 5.70 -0.07 -9.97
N LEU A 273 6.15 -0.85 -10.96
CA LEU A 273 6.79 -0.36 -12.17
C LEU A 273 5.86 -0.55 -13.36
N GLN A 274 5.92 0.39 -14.31
CA GLN A 274 5.20 0.24 -15.58
C GLN A 274 5.99 -0.65 -16.54
N ASN A 275 7.29 -0.40 -16.66
CA ASN A 275 8.20 -1.21 -17.48
C ASN A 275 9.23 -1.93 -16.60
N PRO A 276 9.64 -3.17 -16.95
CA PRO A 276 10.68 -3.90 -16.22
C PRO A 276 12.04 -3.18 -16.13
N ASN A 277 12.30 -2.25 -17.07
CA ASN A 277 13.52 -1.46 -17.12
C ASN A 277 13.47 -0.19 -16.27
N ASP A 278 12.30 0.19 -15.77
CA ASP A 278 12.14 1.36 -14.94
C ASP A 278 12.90 1.20 -13.63
N ARG A 279 13.45 2.31 -13.14
CA ARG A 279 14.23 2.35 -11.89
C ARG A 279 13.53 3.11 -10.77
N VAL A 280 12.36 3.66 -11.07
CA VAL A 280 11.63 4.57 -10.20
C VAL A 280 10.14 4.27 -10.24
N ILE A 281 9.50 4.41 -9.09
CA ILE A 281 8.05 4.32 -8.92
C ILE A 281 7.48 5.74 -8.99
N THR A 282 6.41 5.92 -9.76
CA THR A 282 5.68 7.19 -9.88
C THR A 282 4.38 7.13 -9.09
N TRP A 283 3.71 8.28 -8.91
CA TRP A 283 2.42 8.31 -8.21
C TRP A 283 1.38 7.36 -8.82
N PRO A 284 1.12 7.36 -10.15
CA PRO A 284 0.12 6.47 -10.74
C PRO A 284 0.41 4.98 -10.53
N THR A 285 1.67 4.56 -10.68
CA THR A 285 2.02 3.14 -10.48
C THR A 285 1.98 2.75 -9.01
N PHE A 286 2.35 3.65 -8.10
CA PHE A 286 2.22 3.44 -6.65
C PHE A 286 0.75 3.28 -6.23
N GLU A 287 -0.10 4.25 -6.61
CA GLU A 287 -1.51 4.21 -6.26
C GLU A 287 -2.18 2.94 -6.80
N TYR A 288 -1.93 2.62 -8.07
CA TYR A 288 -2.49 1.43 -8.68
C TYR A 288 -2.05 0.14 -7.98
N ALA A 289 -0.75 -0.02 -7.72
CA ALA A 289 -0.20 -1.23 -7.11
C ALA A 289 -0.70 -1.43 -5.68
N VAL A 290 -0.71 -0.37 -4.85
CA VAL A 290 -1.28 -0.47 -3.50
C VAL A 290 -2.76 -0.85 -3.58
N ARG A 291 -3.57 -0.13 -4.34
CA ARG A 291 -5.03 -0.37 -4.36
C ARG A 291 -5.41 -1.73 -4.93
N ASN A 292 -4.73 -2.18 -5.98
CA ASN A 292 -5.21 -3.30 -6.80
C ASN A 292 -4.40 -4.57 -6.61
N ILE A 293 -3.13 -4.48 -6.19
CA ILE A 293 -2.22 -5.64 -6.15
C ILE A 293 -1.81 -6.00 -4.73
N ALA A 294 -1.53 -5.00 -3.90
CA ALA A 294 -1.02 -5.21 -2.53
C ALA A 294 -1.63 -4.21 -1.52
N PRO A 295 -2.97 -4.22 -1.33
CA PRO A 295 -3.68 -3.27 -0.47
C PRO A 295 -3.22 -3.28 0.98
N TYR A 296 -2.81 -4.44 1.50
CA TYR A 296 -2.38 -4.63 2.88
C TYR A 296 -0.85 -4.55 3.05
N LEU A 297 -0.10 -4.12 2.03
CA LEU A 297 1.36 -4.01 2.12
C LEU A 297 1.79 -3.00 3.20
N LEU A 298 1.08 -1.87 3.30
CA LEU A 298 1.43 -0.78 4.20
C LEU A 298 0.90 -0.98 5.62
N ASP A 299 0.05 -1.99 5.87
CA ASP A 299 -0.47 -2.33 7.19
C ASP A 299 0.66 -2.57 8.20
N ALA A 300 1.71 -3.28 7.77
CA ALA A 300 2.92 -3.50 8.56
C ALA A 300 3.64 -2.19 8.91
N TYR A 301 3.66 -1.20 8.00
CA TYR A 301 4.23 0.13 8.26
C TYR A 301 3.41 0.88 9.33
N TYR A 302 2.07 0.85 9.22
CA TYR A 302 1.19 1.53 10.18
C TYR A 302 1.22 0.88 11.56
N ARG A 303 1.18 -0.46 11.61
CA ARG A 303 1.32 -1.23 12.84
C ARG A 303 2.65 -0.95 13.52
N LEU A 304 3.75 -0.96 12.78
CA LEU A 304 5.08 -0.67 13.31
C LEU A 304 5.14 0.70 13.99
N LEU A 305 4.62 1.75 13.34
CA LEU A 305 4.59 3.10 13.92
C LEU A 305 3.67 3.18 15.15
N THR A 306 2.46 2.64 15.03
CA THR A 306 1.45 2.71 16.08
C THR A 306 1.89 1.95 17.33
N GLN A 307 2.38 0.72 17.18
CA GLN A 307 2.90 -0.06 18.32
C GLN A 307 4.10 0.62 18.99
N THR A 308 5.00 1.23 18.21
CA THR A 308 6.20 1.88 18.75
C THR A 308 5.86 3.13 19.57
N PHE A 309 4.94 3.95 19.06
CA PHE A 309 4.73 5.31 19.56
C PHE A 309 3.39 5.56 20.26
N CYS A 310 2.36 4.80 19.91
CA CYS A 310 1.00 4.95 20.45
C CYS A 310 0.58 3.75 21.33
N GLY A 311 1.28 2.62 21.27
CA GLY A 311 0.95 1.40 22.01
C GLY A 311 -0.13 0.54 21.33
N ARG A 312 -0.39 -0.65 21.90
CA ARG A 312 -1.28 -1.67 21.33
C ARG A 312 -2.78 -1.41 21.53
N SER A 313 -3.14 -0.42 22.35
CA SER A 313 -4.55 -0.11 22.70
C SER A 313 -5.07 1.15 22.00
N SER A 314 -4.48 1.52 20.86
CA SER A 314 -4.96 2.68 20.10
C SER A 314 -6.40 2.42 19.64
N PRO A 315 -7.33 3.36 19.87
CA PRO A 315 -8.72 3.24 19.41
C PRO A 315 -8.86 3.51 17.90
N PHE A 316 -7.80 4.02 17.27
CA PHE A 316 -7.66 4.01 15.83
C PHE A 316 -7.22 2.62 15.42
N GLY A 317 -7.89 2.02 14.43
CA GLY A 317 -7.69 0.62 14.04
C GLY A 317 -6.21 0.26 13.99
N VAL A 318 -5.73 -0.44 15.03
CA VAL A 318 -4.45 -1.13 14.96
C VAL A 318 -4.75 -2.33 14.09
N LEU A 319 -4.25 -2.32 12.86
CA LEU A 319 -4.38 -3.46 11.96
C LEU A 319 -3.63 -4.62 12.61
N ASP A 320 -4.38 -5.57 13.18
CA ASP A 320 -3.81 -6.75 13.79
C ASP A 320 -2.95 -7.48 12.75
N ALA A 321 -1.76 -7.93 13.17
CA ALA A 321 -0.98 -8.81 12.34
C ALA A 321 -1.72 -10.13 12.20
N ALA A 322 -1.60 -10.76 11.04
CA ALA A 322 -1.93 -12.16 10.95
C ALA A 322 -1.03 -12.92 11.96
N GLU A 323 -1.60 -13.90 12.66
CA GLU A 323 -0.78 -14.79 13.47
C GLU A 323 0.06 -15.68 12.55
N VAL A 324 1.29 -15.98 12.96
CA VAL A 324 2.17 -16.88 12.21
C VAL A 324 1.49 -18.24 12.04
N PRO A 325 1.32 -18.76 10.81
CA PRO A 325 0.69 -20.05 10.59
C PRO A 325 1.40 -21.14 11.40
N SER A 326 0.64 -22.03 12.03
CA SER A 326 1.21 -23.15 12.81
C SER A 326 2.16 -24.04 11.98
N SER A 327 2.04 -23.97 10.65
CA SER A 327 2.92 -24.64 9.69
C SER A 327 4.27 -23.96 9.45
N VAL A 328 4.60 -22.82 10.05
CA VAL A 328 5.92 -22.18 9.84
C VAL A 328 7.08 -23.01 10.43
N SER A 329 6.78 -23.99 11.27
CA SER A 329 7.72 -25.04 11.71
C SER A 329 7.87 -26.22 10.74
N ALA A 330 7.34 -26.16 9.52
CA ALA A 330 7.14 -27.35 8.69
C ALA A 330 8.39 -27.89 7.95
N PRO A 331 8.38 -29.20 7.60
CA PRO A 331 9.54 -29.97 7.12
C PRO A 331 10.03 -29.52 5.74
N ALA A 332 11.22 -29.99 5.33
CA ALA A 332 11.74 -29.79 3.97
C ALA A 332 10.71 -30.14 2.87
N GLY A 333 10.59 -29.31 1.83
CA GLY A 333 9.73 -29.55 0.65
C GLY A 333 8.35 -28.88 0.69
N ILE A 334 8.30 -27.56 0.91
CA ILE A 334 7.09 -26.74 0.81
C ILE A 334 7.29 -25.67 -0.27
N ALA A 335 6.40 -25.62 -1.24
CA ALA A 335 6.43 -24.62 -2.30
C ALA A 335 6.09 -23.23 -1.74
N LEU A 336 5.01 -23.14 -0.97
CA LEU A 336 4.56 -21.90 -0.34
C LEU A 336 5.38 -21.57 0.91
N THR A 337 6.61 -21.12 0.69
CA THR A 337 7.53 -20.67 1.75
C THR A 337 7.01 -19.44 2.51
N LEU A 338 7.55 -19.17 3.71
CA LEU A 338 7.17 -18.00 4.51
C LEU A 338 7.19 -16.67 3.72
N PRO A 339 8.23 -16.31 2.93
CA PRO A 339 8.19 -15.11 2.11
C PRO A 339 7.01 -15.04 1.12
N LEU A 340 6.60 -16.17 0.54
CA LEU A 340 5.45 -16.23 -0.36
C LEU A 340 4.13 -16.12 0.42
N GLN A 341 4.05 -16.67 1.63
CA GLN A 341 2.90 -16.47 2.52
C GLN A 341 2.74 -14.99 2.89
N CYS A 342 3.83 -14.31 3.23
CA CYS A 342 3.83 -12.87 3.47
C CYS A 342 3.35 -12.06 2.25
N GLN A 343 3.68 -12.49 1.02
CA GLN A 343 3.13 -11.87 -0.19
C GLN A 343 1.61 -12.07 -0.29
N LEU A 344 1.10 -13.27 0.00
CA LEU A 344 -0.34 -13.53 0.02
C LEU A 344 -1.06 -12.63 1.01
N VAL A 345 -0.52 -12.40 2.21
CA VAL A 345 -1.12 -11.50 3.21
C VAL A 345 -1.34 -10.10 2.62
N THR A 346 -0.44 -9.60 1.77
CA THR A 346 -0.58 -8.25 1.18
C THR A 346 -1.86 -8.05 0.37
N PHE A 347 -2.58 -9.11 -0.01
CA PHE A 347 -3.87 -9.00 -0.71
C PHE A 347 -4.97 -9.96 -0.21
N LEU A 348 -4.67 -10.93 0.65
CA LEU A 348 -5.63 -11.89 1.22
C LEU A 348 -5.84 -11.75 2.73
N ASN A 349 -5.28 -10.72 3.38
CA ASN A 349 -5.37 -10.56 4.84
C ASN A 349 -6.81 -10.66 5.39
N ASN A 350 -7.78 -10.08 4.69
CA ASN A 350 -9.19 -10.13 5.09
C ASN A 350 -9.95 -11.34 4.54
N SER A 351 -9.30 -12.22 3.76
CA SER A 351 -9.95 -13.33 3.05
C SER A 351 -9.54 -14.71 3.55
N ILE A 352 -8.43 -14.80 4.30
CA ILE A 352 -7.87 -16.04 4.83
C ILE A 352 -7.49 -15.80 6.29
N ALA A 353 -7.89 -16.72 7.17
CA ALA A 353 -7.42 -16.81 8.54
C ALA A 353 -6.07 -17.56 8.56
N PHE A 354 -4.98 -16.83 8.29
CA PHE A 354 -3.65 -17.42 8.11
C PHE A 354 -3.16 -18.29 9.28
N ASP A 355 -3.68 -18.08 10.49
CA ASP A 355 -3.40 -18.89 11.67
C ASP A 355 -3.92 -20.33 11.57
N LEU A 356 -5.04 -20.51 10.85
CA LEU A 356 -5.70 -21.78 10.57
C LEU A 356 -5.37 -22.34 9.19
N PHE A 357 -4.67 -21.56 8.37
CA PHE A 357 -4.38 -21.90 6.99
C PHE A 357 -3.36 -23.04 6.89
N THR A 358 -3.78 -24.16 6.32
CA THR A 358 -2.94 -25.37 6.26
C THR A 358 -2.90 -26.02 4.88
N ARG A 359 -1.81 -26.74 4.59
CA ARG A 359 -1.62 -27.47 3.35
C ARG A 359 -2.44 -28.76 3.37
N ILE A 360 -3.48 -28.81 2.54
CA ILE A 360 -4.41 -29.94 2.44
C ILE A 360 -3.86 -31.02 1.50
N ARG A 361 -3.25 -30.58 0.41
CA ARG A 361 -2.64 -31.46 -0.59
C ARG A 361 -1.33 -30.88 -1.11
N HIS A 362 -0.45 -31.79 -1.49
CA HIS A 362 0.82 -31.51 -2.14
C HIS A 362 1.04 -32.55 -3.23
N TYR A 363 1.36 -32.07 -4.42
CA TYR A 363 1.74 -32.88 -5.57
C TYR A 363 3.07 -32.35 -6.10
N SER A 364 4.01 -33.26 -6.33
CA SER A 364 5.25 -33.03 -7.07
C SER A 364 5.09 -33.50 -8.52
N ALA A 365 6.03 -33.13 -9.39
CA ALA A 365 6.08 -33.56 -10.79
C ALA A 365 5.93 -35.09 -10.99
N SER A 366 6.36 -35.91 -10.02
CA SER A 366 6.26 -37.37 -10.07
C SER A 366 4.87 -37.95 -9.73
N ASN A 367 3.96 -37.16 -9.14
CA ASN A 367 2.66 -37.62 -8.66
C ASN A 367 1.53 -36.61 -8.91
N LEU A 368 1.63 -35.83 -9.98
CA LEU A 368 0.60 -34.87 -10.37
C LEU A 368 -0.78 -35.55 -10.51
N PRO A 369 -1.85 -34.90 -10.03
CA PRO A 369 -3.20 -35.45 -10.15
C PRO A 369 -3.70 -35.32 -11.58
N THR A 370 -4.79 -36.02 -11.92
CA THR A 370 -5.51 -35.72 -13.16
C THR A 370 -6.20 -34.35 -13.06
N PRO A 371 -6.45 -33.65 -14.18
CA PRO A 371 -7.23 -32.43 -14.24
C PRO A 371 -8.53 -32.48 -13.41
N THR A 372 -9.32 -33.54 -13.60
CA THR A 372 -10.58 -33.76 -12.87
C THR A 372 -10.36 -34.00 -11.38
N ALA A 373 -9.30 -34.71 -11.00
CA ALA A 373 -8.98 -34.97 -9.59
C ALA A 373 -8.52 -33.70 -8.85
N LEU A 374 -7.76 -32.83 -9.52
CA LEU A 374 -7.39 -31.51 -8.98
C LEU A 374 -8.64 -30.69 -8.65
N LEU A 375 -9.53 -30.53 -9.62
CA LEU A 375 -10.75 -29.75 -9.43
C LEU A 375 -11.71 -30.38 -8.42
N SER A 376 -11.86 -31.71 -8.43
CA SER A 376 -12.70 -32.40 -7.44
C SER A 376 -12.19 -32.17 -6.02
N THR A 377 -10.87 -32.13 -5.85
CA THR A 377 -10.24 -31.83 -4.56
C THR A 377 -10.49 -30.38 -4.16
N MET A 378 -10.27 -29.43 -5.08
CA MET A 378 -10.50 -28.00 -4.84
C MET A 378 -11.97 -27.71 -4.49
N GLN A 379 -12.92 -28.29 -5.23
CA GLN A 379 -14.37 -28.12 -5.04
C GLN A 379 -14.91 -28.84 -3.80
N ALA A 380 -14.15 -29.75 -3.21
CA ALA A 380 -14.50 -30.42 -1.97
C ALA A 380 -14.14 -29.60 -0.72
N MET A 381 -13.40 -28.50 -0.86
CA MET A 381 -13.11 -27.60 0.26
C MET A 381 -14.41 -26.91 0.70
N PRO A 382 -14.73 -26.89 2.01
CA PRO A 382 -15.96 -26.33 2.52
C PRO A 382 -15.97 -24.79 2.44
N ASP A 383 -14.82 -24.18 2.70
CA ASP A 383 -14.62 -22.73 2.72
C ASP A 383 -13.85 -22.31 1.46
N GLU A 384 -12.67 -21.69 1.60
CA GLU A 384 -11.83 -21.26 0.49
C GLU A 384 -10.81 -22.32 0.06
N ALA A 385 -10.37 -22.21 -1.19
CA ALA A 385 -9.23 -22.97 -1.69
C ALA A 385 -8.21 -22.02 -2.33
N LEU A 386 -6.96 -22.15 -1.90
CA LEU A 386 -5.80 -21.56 -2.55
C LEU A 386 -5.00 -22.66 -3.25
N VAL A 387 -4.97 -22.61 -4.58
CA VAL A 387 -4.12 -23.48 -5.39
C VAL A 387 -2.84 -22.73 -5.74
N VAL A 388 -1.70 -23.27 -5.35
CA VAL A 388 -0.38 -22.69 -5.63
C VAL A 388 0.35 -23.59 -6.63
N LEU A 389 0.82 -22.99 -7.71
CA LEU A 389 1.60 -23.63 -8.77
C LEU A 389 3.02 -23.09 -8.72
N PHE A 390 3.98 -23.95 -8.43
CA PHE A 390 5.40 -23.64 -8.49
C PHE A 390 6.03 -24.32 -9.69
N GLY A 391 6.83 -23.56 -10.45
CA GLY A 391 7.41 -24.06 -11.69
C GLY A 391 8.66 -23.33 -12.13
N LYS A 392 9.19 -23.76 -13.29
CA LYS A 392 10.34 -23.16 -13.95
C LYS A 392 10.03 -22.78 -15.39
N MET A 393 10.38 -21.56 -15.75
CA MET A 393 10.34 -21.07 -17.12
C MET A 393 11.49 -21.69 -17.92
N ALA A 394 11.42 -21.61 -19.25
CA ALA A 394 12.49 -22.08 -20.14
C ALA A 394 13.85 -21.40 -19.88
N THR A 395 13.85 -20.19 -19.30
CA THR A 395 15.05 -19.46 -18.86
C THR A 395 15.72 -20.09 -17.63
N GLY A 396 15.06 -21.04 -16.96
CA GLY A 396 15.48 -21.64 -15.70
C GLY A 396 15.03 -20.87 -14.45
N GLU A 397 14.46 -19.67 -14.63
CA GLU A 397 13.92 -18.86 -13.55
C GLU A 397 12.66 -19.50 -12.97
N SER A 398 12.51 -19.41 -11.64
CA SER A 398 11.33 -19.92 -10.94
C SER A 398 10.17 -18.94 -11.07
N CYS A 399 8.95 -19.46 -11.19
CA CYS A 399 7.72 -18.69 -11.20
C CYS A 399 6.69 -19.29 -10.27
N THR A 400 5.78 -18.45 -9.78
CA THR A 400 4.71 -18.87 -8.88
C THR A 400 3.43 -18.18 -9.27
N PHE A 401 2.45 -19.00 -9.62
CA PHE A 401 1.09 -18.60 -9.99
C PHE A 401 0.10 -19.38 -9.17
N GLY A 402 -1.16 -18.96 -9.17
CA GLY A 402 -2.19 -19.74 -8.52
C GLY A 402 -3.58 -19.18 -8.71
N LEU A 403 -4.51 -19.84 -8.03
CA LEU A 403 -5.91 -19.44 -7.95
C LEU A 403 -6.30 -19.33 -6.47
N PHE A 404 -6.91 -18.22 -6.10
CA PHE A 404 -7.69 -18.11 -4.87
C PHE A 404 -9.17 -18.21 -5.22
N SER A 405 -9.92 -19.07 -4.53
CA SER A 405 -11.36 -19.18 -4.69
C SER A 405 -12.03 -19.23 -3.31
N PRO A 406 -12.81 -18.20 -2.92
CA PRO A 406 -13.49 -18.18 -1.63
C PRO A 406 -14.66 -19.17 -1.54
N THR A 407 -15.22 -19.60 -2.68
CA THR A 407 -16.28 -20.61 -2.73
C THR A 407 -16.06 -21.59 -3.88
N PRO A 408 -15.08 -22.50 -3.80
CA PRO A 408 -14.61 -23.32 -4.93
C PRO A 408 -15.70 -24.05 -5.69
N LYS A 409 -16.69 -24.61 -4.99
CA LYS A 409 -17.81 -25.30 -5.64
C LYS A 409 -18.67 -24.37 -6.49
N SER A 410 -18.93 -23.16 -6.00
CA SER A 410 -19.80 -22.17 -6.65
C SER A 410 -19.06 -21.39 -7.73
N ASP A 411 -17.84 -20.93 -7.44
CA ASP A 411 -17.02 -20.12 -8.34
C ASP A 411 -16.69 -20.81 -9.67
N GLY A 412 -16.59 -22.15 -9.64
CA GLY A 412 -16.39 -22.93 -10.87
C GLY A 412 -17.54 -22.79 -11.87
N LEU A 413 -18.78 -22.70 -11.37
CA LEU A 413 -19.96 -22.50 -12.21
C LEU A 413 -20.15 -21.01 -12.54
N SER A 414 -19.95 -20.15 -11.55
CA SER A 414 -20.15 -18.72 -11.66
C SER A 414 -19.43 -18.03 -10.50
N ILE A 415 -18.49 -17.13 -10.79
CA ILE A 415 -17.76 -16.37 -9.78
C ILE A 415 -18.75 -15.54 -8.97
N GLN A 416 -18.73 -15.71 -7.67
CA GLN A 416 -19.68 -15.08 -6.77
C GLN A 416 -19.19 -13.69 -6.34
N ILE A 417 -20.13 -12.82 -5.96
CA ILE A 417 -19.82 -11.72 -5.05
C ILE A 417 -19.82 -12.35 -3.67
N PHE A 418 -18.66 -12.38 -3.02
CA PHE A 418 -18.62 -12.66 -1.60
C PHE A 418 -19.27 -11.49 -0.86
N LYS A 419 -20.56 -11.60 -0.55
CA LYS A 419 -21.29 -10.63 0.29
C LYS A 419 -21.49 -11.21 1.68
N PRO A 420 -20.69 -10.82 2.66
CA PRO A 420 -21.21 -10.64 3.99
C PRO A 420 -21.64 -9.18 4.16
N SER A 421 -22.30 -8.87 5.27
CA SER A 421 -22.82 -7.55 5.70
C SER A 421 -22.00 -6.32 5.24
N PRO A 422 -22.59 -5.12 5.10
CA PRO A 422 -21.93 -3.84 4.79
C PRO A 422 -20.72 -3.45 5.68
N SER A 423 -20.35 -4.27 6.65
CA SER A 423 -19.14 -4.22 7.46
C SER A 423 -17.94 -5.03 6.92
N HIS A 424 -18.01 -5.61 5.72
CA HIS A 424 -17.02 -6.55 5.17
C HIS A 424 -16.35 -6.03 3.88
N ASP A 425 -15.93 -4.77 3.88
CA ASP A 425 -15.03 -4.27 2.83
C ASP A 425 -13.68 -5.02 2.90
N GLY A 426 -13.16 -5.45 1.74
CA GLY A 426 -11.81 -6.03 1.62
C GLY A 426 -11.70 -7.55 1.41
N PHE A 427 -12.81 -8.29 1.30
CA PHE A 427 -12.77 -9.70 0.91
C PHE A 427 -12.48 -9.86 -0.59
N GLU A 428 -11.56 -10.78 -0.90
CA GLU A 428 -11.17 -11.07 -2.27
C GLU A 428 -12.14 -12.07 -2.89
N ARG A 429 -12.44 -11.88 -4.18
CA ARG A 429 -13.25 -12.82 -4.96
C ARG A 429 -12.34 -13.84 -5.64
N CYS A 430 -12.94 -14.81 -6.32
CA CYS A 430 -12.18 -15.77 -7.10
C CYS A 430 -11.23 -15.05 -8.07
N SER A 431 -9.94 -15.34 -7.96
CA SER A 431 -8.87 -14.56 -8.60
C SER A 431 -7.70 -15.46 -8.98
N ILE A 432 -7.11 -15.19 -10.14
CA ILE A 432 -5.78 -15.71 -10.48
C ILE A 432 -4.76 -14.77 -9.85
N PHE A 433 -3.72 -15.30 -9.23
CA PHE A 433 -2.62 -14.49 -8.70
C PHE A 433 -1.28 -14.93 -9.26
N GLN A 434 -0.34 -14.01 -9.24
CA GLN A 434 1.07 -14.23 -9.53
C GLN A 434 1.87 -13.74 -8.32
N LEU A 435 2.78 -14.56 -7.79
CA LEU A 435 3.71 -14.15 -6.73
C LEU A 435 5.12 -13.88 -7.25
N ALA A 436 5.51 -14.53 -8.36
CA ALA A 436 6.80 -14.37 -9.01
C ALA A 436 6.70 -14.60 -10.54
N PRO A 437 7.51 -13.90 -11.37
CA PRO A 437 8.52 -12.90 -11.00
C PRO A 437 7.98 -11.50 -10.68
N VAL A 438 6.71 -11.23 -10.94
CA VAL A 438 6.06 -9.94 -10.62
C VAL A 438 4.76 -10.23 -9.90
N GLN A 439 4.56 -9.67 -8.72
CA GLN A 439 3.31 -9.86 -8.00
C GLN A 439 2.16 -9.20 -8.75
N ASP A 440 1.05 -9.91 -8.89
CA ASP A 440 -0.16 -9.37 -9.51
C ASP A 440 -1.39 -10.16 -9.06
N LEU A 441 -2.56 -9.53 -9.21
CA LEU A 441 -3.85 -10.09 -8.81
C LEU A 441 -4.91 -9.81 -9.86
N TYR A 442 -5.34 -10.87 -10.54
CA TYR A 442 -6.29 -10.82 -11.65
C TYR A 442 -7.66 -11.26 -11.18
N ARG A 443 -8.47 -10.27 -10.79
CA ARG A 443 -9.76 -10.51 -10.17
C ARG A 443 -10.80 -11.03 -11.15
N GLY A 444 -11.53 -12.06 -10.73
CA GLY A 444 -12.59 -12.67 -11.51
C GLY A 444 -13.82 -11.78 -11.69
N ILE A 445 -14.45 -11.83 -12.85
CA ILE A 445 -15.67 -11.09 -13.16
C ILE A 445 -16.87 -11.90 -12.66
N VAL A 446 -17.66 -11.27 -11.80
CA VAL A 446 -18.86 -11.86 -11.20
C VAL A 446 -19.79 -12.39 -12.30
N GLY A 447 -20.34 -13.58 -12.08
CA GLY A 447 -21.25 -14.22 -13.02
C GLY A 447 -20.55 -15.11 -14.04
N LYS A 448 -19.24 -14.96 -14.26
CA LYS A 448 -18.48 -15.78 -15.21
C LYS A 448 -18.02 -17.11 -14.61
N PRO A 449 -17.94 -18.20 -15.39
CA PRO A 449 -17.40 -19.45 -14.88
C PRO A 449 -15.89 -19.31 -14.59
N GLY A 450 -15.47 -19.70 -13.39
CA GLY A 450 -14.07 -19.55 -12.96
C GLY A 450 -13.09 -20.45 -13.71
N TRP A 451 -13.53 -21.64 -14.15
CA TRP A 451 -12.71 -22.59 -14.90
C TRP A 451 -13.52 -23.53 -15.79
N ILE A 452 -12.83 -24.15 -16.75
CA ILE A 452 -13.30 -25.29 -17.53
C ILE A 452 -12.32 -26.45 -17.34
N VAL A 453 -12.84 -27.67 -17.43
CA VAL A 453 -12.06 -28.90 -17.43
C VAL A 453 -12.43 -29.78 -18.60
N ASP A 454 -11.41 -30.40 -19.17
CA ASP A 454 -11.52 -31.56 -20.04
C ASP A 454 -10.59 -32.68 -19.52
N ASP A 455 -10.55 -33.81 -20.22
CA ASP A 455 -9.81 -35.00 -19.76
C ASP A 455 -8.30 -34.77 -19.55
N LYS A 456 -7.70 -33.73 -20.16
CA LYS A 456 -6.25 -33.49 -20.15
C LYS A 456 -5.84 -32.09 -19.68
N ARG A 457 -6.81 -31.18 -19.52
CA ARG A 457 -6.56 -29.75 -19.31
C ARG A 457 -7.50 -29.16 -18.27
N VAL A 458 -6.96 -28.25 -17.47
CA VAL A 458 -7.76 -27.31 -16.66
C VAL A 458 -7.42 -25.91 -17.11
N THR A 459 -8.43 -25.14 -17.50
CA THR A 459 -8.25 -23.74 -17.89
C THR A 459 -9.01 -22.84 -16.92
N PHE A 460 -8.28 -22.00 -16.19
CA PHE A 460 -8.84 -20.92 -15.39
C PHE A 460 -8.98 -19.69 -16.29
N GLY A 461 -10.22 -19.33 -16.58
CA GLY A 461 -10.58 -18.16 -17.37
C GLY A 461 -10.83 -18.42 -18.85
N GLN A 462 -11.49 -17.47 -19.51
CA GLN A 462 -11.87 -17.51 -20.92
C GLN A 462 -11.79 -16.11 -21.54
N GLY A 463 -11.74 -16.05 -22.87
CA GLY A 463 -11.82 -14.81 -23.64
C GLY A 463 -10.56 -13.94 -23.58
N GLY A 464 -10.73 -12.62 -23.41
CA GLY A 464 -9.65 -11.68 -23.12
C GLY A 464 -9.21 -11.73 -21.65
N GLY A 465 -8.40 -10.77 -21.20
CA GLY A 465 -7.97 -10.69 -19.81
C GLY A 465 -6.84 -11.67 -19.48
N VAL A 466 -6.92 -12.33 -18.32
CA VAL A 466 -5.94 -13.35 -17.89
C VAL A 466 -6.52 -14.75 -17.96
N ILE A 467 -5.73 -15.65 -18.56
CA ILE A 467 -6.01 -17.08 -18.63
C ILE A 467 -4.80 -17.84 -18.09
N LEU A 468 -5.04 -18.72 -17.12
CA LEU A 468 -4.07 -19.69 -16.63
C LEU A 468 -4.50 -21.07 -17.11
N ASP A 469 -3.64 -21.72 -17.86
CA ASP A 469 -3.96 -22.95 -18.55
C ASP A 469 -2.99 -24.08 -18.22
N LEU A 470 -3.52 -25.14 -17.61
CA LEU A 470 -2.76 -26.31 -17.17
C LEU A 470 -2.94 -27.43 -18.19
N LYS A 471 -1.85 -27.76 -18.89
CA LYS A 471 -1.81 -28.70 -20.02
C LYS A 471 -1.05 -29.97 -19.65
N ASP A 472 -1.12 -30.97 -20.53
CA ASP A 472 -0.35 -32.21 -20.45
C ASP A 472 -0.46 -32.91 -19.09
N ASN A 473 -1.69 -33.08 -18.60
CA ASN A 473 -1.98 -33.64 -17.27
C ASN A 473 -1.29 -32.86 -16.14
N LEU A 474 -1.37 -31.52 -16.21
CA LEU A 474 -0.81 -30.59 -15.23
C LEU A 474 0.72 -30.55 -15.18
N ALA A 475 1.42 -31.10 -16.17
CA ALA A 475 2.89 -31.03 -16.24
C ALA A 475 3.38 -29.66 -16.76
N GLN A 476 2.54 -28.95 -17.52
CA GLN A 476 2.87 -27.65 -18.09
C GLN A 476 1.78 -26.63 -17.78
N ALA A 477 2.18 -25.38 -17.63
CA ALA A 477 1.27 -24.25 -17.56
C ALA A 477 1.61 -23.19 -18.59
N GLN A 478 0.57 -22.56 -19.12
CA GLN A 478 0.66 -21.35 -19.91
C GLN A 478 -0.22 -20.28 -19.26
N VAL A 479 0.35 -19.10 -19.04
CA VAL A 479 -0.38 -17.92 -18.58
C VAL A 479 -0.36 -16.90 -19.70
N ARG A 480 -1.54 -16.48 -20.12
CA ARG A 480 -1.71 -15.41 -21.11
C ARG A 480 -2.38 -14.22 -20.44
N HIS A 481 -1.80 -13.05 -20.62
CA HIS A 481 -2.39 -11.77 -20.25
C HIS A 481 -2.62 -10.95 -21.51
N GLN A 482 -3.85 -10.50 -21.67
CA GLN A 482 -4.29 -9.69 -22.80
C GLN A 482 -5.18 -8.55 -22.30
N ILE A 483 -4.72 -7.33 -22.50
CA ILE A 483 -5.51 -6.12 -22.31
C ILE A 483 -6.53 -6.07 -23.46
N SER A 484 -7.82 -6.09 -23.11
CA SER A 484 -8.90 -5.94 -24.07
C SER A 484 -9.16 -4.46 -24.34
N GLU A 485 -9.10 -4.03 -25.59
CA GLU A 485 -9.44 -2.66 -26.04
C GLU A 485 -10.97 -2.40 -26.09
N GLY A 486 -11.80 -3.38 -25.70
CA GLY A 486 -13.26 -3.33 -25.74
C GLY A 486 -13.91 -3.80 -24.45
N ASP A 487 -15.24 -3.94 -24.48
CA ASP A 487 -16.07 -4.35 -23.34
C ASP A 487 -15.52 -5.61 -22.65
N GLU A 488 -15.34 -5.55 -21.32
CA GLU A 488 -14.90 -6.68 -20.46
C GLU A 488 -15.86 -7.90 -20.49
N ILE A 489 -16.88 -7.87 -21.36
CA ILE A 489 -17.95 -8.85 -21.45
C ILE A 489 -17.42 -10.26 -21.75
N GLU A 490 -16.30 -10.43 -22.44
CA GLU A 490 -15.79 -11.76 -22.79
C GLU A 490 -14.74 -12.32 -21.83
N SER A 491 -14.13 -11.51 -20.96
CA SER A 491 -13.09 -11.98 -20.05
C SER A 491 -13.68 -12.61 -18.78
N THR A 492 -12.99 -13.62 -18.25
CA THR A 492 -13.30 -14.15 -16.90
C THR A 492 -12.49 -13.45 -15.83
N TYR A 493 -11.20 -13.21 -16.03
CA TYR A 493 -10.32 -12.53 -15.07
C TYR A 493 -9.76 -11.27 -15.70
N LYS A 494 -9.82 -10.15 -14.97
CA LYS A 494 -9.40 -8.84 -15.47
C LYS A 494 -7.89 -8.78 -15.69
N ALA A 495 -7.48 -8.24 -16.83
CA ALA A 495 -6.08 -7.90 -17.08
C ALA A 495 -5.67 -6.65 -16.31
N ASN A 496 -4.43 -6.64 -15.84
CA ASN A 496 -3.77 -5.43 -15.34
C ASN A 496 -3.39 -4.52 -16.53
N PRO A 497 -3.94 -3.28 -16.65
CA PRO A 497 -3.68 -2.38 -17.77
C PRO A 497 -2.23 -1.88 -17.86
N PHE A 498 -1.44 -1.99 -16.77
CA PHE A 498 -0.04 -1.53 -16.75
C PHE A 498 0.97 -2.58 -17.23
N ARG A 499 0.54 -3.83 -17.46
CA ARG A 499 1.47 -4.94 -17.75
C ARG A 499 1.67 -5.23 -19.24
N GLY A 500 0.94 -4.54 -20.12
CA GLY A 500 0.91 -4.86 -21.55
C GLY A 500 0.42 -6.29 -21.82
N ASN A 501 0.50 -6.75 -23.07
CA ASN A 501 0.17 -8.13 -23.43
C ASN A 501 1.40 -9.03 -23.28
N TRP A 502 1.24 -10.21 -22.68
CA TRP A 502 2.34 -11.18 -22.53
C TRP A 502 1.85 -12.62 -22.41
N VAL A 503 2.77 -13.55 -22.63
CA VAL A 503 2.57 -15.00 -22.45
C VAL A 503 3.77 -15.56 -21.70
N ILE A 504 3.50 -16.39 -20.69
CA ILE A 504 4.52 -17.14 -19.95
C ILE A 504 4.18 -18.61 -20.03
N ASP A 505 5.17 -19.43 -20.41
CA ASP A 505 5.09 -20.89 -20.38
C ASP A 505 6.09 -21.43 -19.34
N PHE A 506 5.65 -22.40 -18.54
CA PHE A 506 6.50 -23.02 -17.52
C PHE A 506 6.16 -24.48 -17.26
N GLU A 507 7.18 -25.24 -16.84
CA GLU A 507 7.02 -26.61 -16.33
C GLU A 507 6.59 -26.54 -14.87
N ILE A 508 5.53 -27.29 -14.53
CA ILE A 508 5.03 -27.39 -13.15
C ILE A 508 5.89 -28.40 -12.39
N ILE A 509 6.46 -27.94 -11.28
CA ILE A 509 7.30 -28.75 -10.39
C ILE A 509 6.49 -29.21 -9.18
N GLU A 510 5.71 -28.30 -8.60
CA GLU A 510 4.90 -28.56 -7.41
C GLU A 510 3.52 -27.87 -7.54
N VAL A 511 2.50 -28.55 -7.02
CA VAL A 511 1.14 -28.03 -6.86
C VAL A 511 0.73 -28.24 -5.42
N GLU A 512 0.30 -27.18 -4.75
CA GLU A 512 -0.22 -27.24 -3.39
C GLU A 512 -1.65 -26.72 -3.35
N ILE A 513 -2.48 -27.32 -2.48
CA ILE A 513 -3.82 -26.82 -2.17
C ILE A 513 -3.85 -26.52 -0.67
N TRP A 514 -4.22 -25.29 -0.34
CA TRP A 514 -4.32 -24.76 1.02
C TRP A 514 -5.74 -24.28 1.29
N SER A 515 -6.16 -24.38 2.56
CA SER A 515 -7.48 -23.99 3.05
C SER A 515 -7.43 -23.83 4.58
N ASP A 516 -8.28 -22.97 5.11
CA ASP A 516 -8.63 -22.85 6.51
C ASP A 516 -9.56 -24.02 6.84
N VAL A 517 -9.06 -25.02 7.57
CA VAL A 517 -9.90 -26.16 7.98
C VAL A 517 -10.37 -25.93 9.40
N VAL A 518 -11.65 -25.56 9.53
CA VAL A 518 -12.36 -25.58 10.83
C VAL A 518 -13.09 -26.90 11.04
#